data_AF-A0A9D8HJ87-F1
#
_entry.id   AF-A0A9D8HJ87-F1
#
_cell.length_a   1.000
_cell.length_b   1.000
_cell.length_c   1.000
_cell.angle_alpha   90.00
_cell.angle_beta   90.00
_cell.angle_gamma   90.00
#
_symmetry.space_group_name_H-M   'P 1'
#
loop_
_entity.id
_entity.type
_entity.pdbx_description
1 polymer ?
#
loop_
_entity_poly.entity_id
_entity_poly.type
_entity_poly.pdbx_seq_one_letter_code
_entity_poly.pdbx_strand_id
1 'polypeptide(L)'
;MRSRRRRALVACGMLLAIGLPATAQPAARTFTVAATGDLIIHQAIAVAARGQALSPGGYDFGPLLEPIEPWIADADFAICHLEGTLSPTNTGLLYQHEEEHPAYFNGPREVAVALAAAGYDACSTAGNHALDRGLTGVRETLEVLDAAGLGHSGTARSPDERLPALYEVNGVQVAHLAYTLGTNQPRPYESPWALNLLEATSVLADGRWAREQGADFTIVSLHWGTEYQSALDPTQTRLAEALTASPDVDLILGHHTHLVQAVARVNGKVVVYGMGNLLSNIRTGLDGAKAGAEDGVIVHLTVTEQPGQGFAVTDLAVTATWVNPDTKEVLPVEHTLAHGDPAVWTAALQVSAARTYRRLGGRETGIFTVTPTPWPSLLCSGRVATIIGTAGPDLLVGTPGDDVIVGRGGDDLILGLDGDDLICGGAGHDTIWGGPGHDHLWGGPGNDLLSGGAGPDRLYGEEGDDRLGGGPGDDALFGGPGNDTLSGHGGDDLLVAGPGNDLLHGGTGQDLLVGFDAADRLLGDPGDSCRWAAVAAACG
;
A
#
# COMPACT_ATOMS: atom_id res chain seq x y z
N MET A 1 -7.67 -11.36 88.60
CA MET A 1 -7.54 -9.90 88.43
C MET A 1 -6.84 -9.62 87.09
N ARG A 2 -7.36 -8.71 86.27
CA ARG A 2 -6.72 -8.27 85.02
C ARG A 2 -5.41 -7.49 85.32
N SER A 3 -4.32 -7.83 84.65
CA SER A 3 -3.32 -6.89 84.09
C SER A 3 -2.32 -7.69 83.23
N ARG A 4 -2.39 -7.61 81.90
CA ARG A 4 -1.75 -6.69 80.94
C ARG A 4 -0.21 -6.68 80.94
N ARG A 5 0.28 -7.17 79.77
CA ARG A 5 1.51 -6.89 78.99
C ARG A 5 2.80 -7.62 79.37
N ARG A 6 3.30 -8.43 78.43
CA ARG A 6 4.63 -8.31 77.82
C ARG A 6 4.61 -8.91 76.41
N ARG A 7 5.26 -8.21 75.47
CA ARG A 7 5.45 -8.58 74.05
C ARG A 7 6.45 -9.74 73.94
N ALA A 8 6.25 -10.62 72.96
CA ALA A 8 7.32 -11.43 72.36
C ALA A 8 6.95 -11.76 70.91
N LEU A 9 7.94 -11.66 70.02
CA LEU A 9 7.88 -11.88 68.58
C LEU A 9 7.43 -13.32 68.24
N VAL A 10 6.67 -13.47 67.15
CA VAL A 10 6.57 -14.73 66.39
C VAL A 10 6.90 -14.40 64.95
N ALA A 11 7.92 -15.08 64.43
CA ALA A 11 8.35 -15.04 63.04
C ALA A 11 7.24 -15.61 62.14
N CYS A 12 6.84 -14.84 61.13
CA CYS A 12 5.89 -15.28 60.11
C CYS A 12 6.69 -15.97 58.99
N GLY A 13 6.45 -17.26 58.77
CA GLY A 13 7.02 -18.01 57.64
C GLY A 13 6.38 -17.55 56.34
N MET A 14 7.17 -16.93 55.46
CA MET A 14 6.79 -16.65 54.08
C MET A 14 6.91 -17.95 53.28
N LEU A 15 5.76 -18.54 52.91
CA LEU A 15 5.71 -19.49 51.81
C LEU A 15 5.86 -18.70 50.51
N LEU A 16 7.00 -18.85 49.82
CA LEU A 16 7.13 -18.46 48.42
C LEU A 16 6.21 -19.37 47.59
N ALA A 17 5.10 -18.83 47.11
CA ALA A 17 4.40 -19.41 45.98
C ALA A 17 5.25 -19.14 44.72
N ILE A 18 5.85 -20.19 44.19
CA ILE A 18 6.46 -20.16 42.85
C ILE A 18 5.28 -20.06 41.87
N GLY A 19 4.97 -18.85 41.42
CA GLY A 19 4.04 -18.64 40.33
C GLY A 19 4.64 -19.26 39.07
N LEU A 20 3.90 -20.18 38.44
CA LEU A 20 4.17 -20.57 37.06
C LEU A 20 4.18 -19.29 36.19
N PRO A 21 5.12 -19.12 35.25
CA PRO A 21 5.06 -17.99 34.34
C PRO A 21 3.71 -18.07 33.62
N ALA A 22 2.95 -16.97 33.67
CA ALA A 22 1.79 -16.83 32.80
C ALA A 22 2.29 -17.07 31.37
N THR A 23 1.77 -18.12 30.73
CA THR A 23 1.96 -18.32 29.30
C THR A 23 1.51 -17.03 28.64
N ALA A 24 2.43 -16.29 28.04
CA ALA A 24 2.09 -15.13 27.23
C ALA A 24 1.00 -15.60 26.26
N GLN A 25 -0.18 -14.98 26.33
CA GLN A 25 -1.22 -15.24 25.34
C GLN A 25 -0.59 -14.93 23.98
N PRO A 26 -0.69 -15.82 22.99
CA PRO A 26 -0.20 -15.50 21.65
C PRO A 26 -0.82 -14.16 21.24
N ALA A 27 -0.01 -13.29 20.63
CA ALA A 27 -0.50 -12.02 20.10
C ALA A 27 -1.71 -12.32 19.20
N ALA A 28 -2.76 -11.49 19.30
CA ALA A 28 -3.92 -11.63 18.43
C ALA A 28 -3.45 -11.61 16.97
N ARG A 29 -3.92 -12.55 16.16
CA ARG A 29 -3.62 -12.54 14.72
C ARG A 29 -4.25 -11.29 14.12
N THR A 30 -3.47 -10.60 13.29
CA THR A 30 -3.89 -9.39 12.60
C THR A 30 -3.48 -9.51 11.15
N PHE A 31 -4.33 -9.00 10.27
CA PHE A 31 -3.98 -8.79 8.87
C PHE A 31 -4.62 -7.49 8.36
N THR A 32 -4.09 -6.95 7.28
CA THR A 32 -4.60 -5.74 6.63
C THR A 32 -5.29 -6.05 5.31
N VAL A 33 -6.24 -5.21 4.94
CA VAL A 33 -6.93 -5.29 3.64
C VAL A 33 -6.91 -3.94 2.96
N ALA A 34 -6.40 -3.87 1.73
CA ALA A 34 -6.59 -2.74 0.83
C ALA A 34 -7.74 -3.03 -0.14
N ALA A 35 -8.60 -2.05 -0.39
CA ALA A 35 -9.64 -2.15 -1.40
C ALA A 35 -9.85 -0.84 -2.13
N THR A 36 -10.13 -0.92 -3.43
CA THR A 36 -10.26 0.27 -4.27
C THR A 36 -11.60 0.38 -4.98
N GLY A 37 -11.87 1.61 -5.44
CA GLY A 37 -13.02 1.94 -6.26
C GLY A 37 -13.04 1.29 -7.65
N ASP A 38 -14.02 1.71 -8.45
CA ASP A 38 -14.31 1.15 -9.77
C ASP A 38 -13.15 1.40 -10.75
N LEU A 39 -12.66 0.34 -11.39
CA LEU A 39 -11.72 0.38 -12.50
C LEU A 39 -12.50 0.33 -13.82
N ILE A 40 -12.47 1.45 -14.54
CA ILE A 40 -13.30 1.72 -15.71
C ILE A 40 -12.41 2.07 -16.90
N ILE A 41 -11.94 1.02 -17.58
CA ILE A 41 -10.97 1.18 -18.66
C ILE A 41 -11.68 1.53 -19.97
N HIS A 42 -11.76 2.84 -20.20
CA HIS A 42 -12.27 3.44 -21.43
C HIS A 42 -11.13 3.83 -22.39
N GLN A 43 -11.50 4.32 -23.58
CA GLN A 43 -10.55 4.67 -24.65
C GLN A 43 -9.46 5.67 -24.21
N ALA A 44 -9.78 6.68 -23.39
CA ALA A 44 -8.77 7.68 -23.01
C ALA A 44 -7.67 7.07 -22.13
N ILE A 45 -8.03 6.16 -21.21
CA ILE A 45 -7.06 5.44 -20.38
C ILE A 45 -6.19 4.54 -21.26
N ALA A 46 -6.81 3.81 -22.19
CA ALA A 46 -6.06 2.97 -23.14
C ALA A 46 -5.12 3.78 -24.04
N VAL A 47 -5.50 5.01 -24.44
CA VAL A 47 -4.64 5.90 -25.21
C VAL A 47 -3.46 6.39 -24.37
N ALA A 48 -3.68 6.76 -23.11
CA ALA A 48 -2.61 7.13 -22.18
C ALA A 48 -1.61 5.99 -21.99
N ALA A 49 -2.12 4.78 -21.68
CA ALA A 49 -1.30 3.58 -21.53
C ALA A 49 -0.50 3.22 -22.79
N ARG A 50 -1.09 3.42 -23.99
CA ARG A 50 -0.35 3.24 -25.25
C ARG A 50 0.74 4.29 -25.45
N GLY A 51 0.53 5.52 -24.98
CA GLY A 51 1.53 6.57 -24.99
C GLY A 51 2.73 6.27 -24.09
N GLN A 52 2.54 5.43 -23.07
CA GLN A 52 3.57 4.99 -22.13
C GLN A 52 4.36 3.75 -22.63
N ALA A 53 3.79 2.96 -23.52
CA ALA A 53 4.42 1.72 -23.99
C ALA A 53 5.68 1.93 -24.86
N LEU A 54 6.71 1.11 -24.62
CA LEU A 54 7.99 1.14 -25.35
C LEU A 54 7.95 0.49 -26.74
N SER A 55 6.83 -0.14 -27.15
CA SER A 55 6.71 -0.82 -28.44
C SER A 55 5.37 -0.59 -29.15
N PRO A 56 5.34 -0.61 -30.50
CA PRO A 56 4.11 -0.37 -31.25
C PRO A 56 3.02 -1.41 -30.98
N GLY A 57 1.89 -0.94 -30.43
CA GLY A 57 0.72 -1.78 -30.16
C GLY A 57 0.70 -2.39 -28.75
N GLY A 58 1.73 -2.15 -27.94
CA GLY A 58 1.70 -2.42 -26.51
C GLY A 58 0.90 -1.36 -25.75
N TYR A 59 0.37 -1.76 -24.60
CA TYR A 59 -0.24 -0.88 -23.60
C TYR A 59 0.53 -1.07 -22.30
N ASP A 60 0.95 0.01 -21.67
CA ASP A 60 1.55 -0.04 -20.34
C ASP A 60 0.64 0.73 -19.37
N PHE A 61 0.01 0.00 -18.45
CA PHE A 61 -0.85 0.59 -17.42
C PHE A 61 -0.12 0.75 -16.08
N GLY A 62 1.12 0.25 -15.98
CA GLY A 62 1.94 0.32 -14.76
C GLY A 62 2.07 1.75 -14.26
N PRO A 63 2.54 2.71 -15.09
CA PRO A 63 2.70 4.10 -14.66
C PRO A 63 1.41 4.77 -14.20
N LEU A 64 0.23 4.28 -14.60
CA LEU A 64 -1.05 4.84 -14.16
C LEU A 64 -1.38 4.47 -12.70
N LEU A 65 -0.84 3.36 -12.21
CA LEU A 65 -1.08 2.81 -10.87
C LEU A 65 0.14 2.92 -9.95
N GLU A 66 1.33 3.09 -10.52
CA GLU A 66 2.60 3.26 -9.79
C GLU A 66 2.51 4.27 -8.64
N PRO A 67 1.89 5.46 -8.79
CA PRO A 67 1.83 6.38 -7.67
C PRO A 67 1.07 5.82 -6.48
N ILE A 68 0.13 4.88 -6.69
CA ILE A 68 -0.66 4.25 -5.63
C ILE A 68 -0.19 2.87 -5.19
N GLU A 69 0.81 2.29 -5.87
CA GLU A 69 1.36 0.97 -5.55
C GLU A 69 1.67 0.82 -4.06
N PRO A 70 2.29 1.81 -3.36
CA PRO A 70 2.60 1.65 -1.95
C PRO A 70 1.37 1.43 -1.07
N TRP A 71 0.21 2.01 -1.43
CA TRP A 71 -1.04 1.82 -0.66
C TRP A 71 -1.76 0.50 -0.94
N ILE A 72 -1.32 -0.24 -1.95
CA ILE A 72 -1.91 -1.51 -2.36
C ILE A 72 -0.99 -2.66 -1.95
N ALA A 73 0.28 -2.62 -2.37
CA ALA A 73 1.24 -3.71 -2.23
C ALA A 73 1.57 -4.08 -0.77
N ASP A 74 1.39 -3.14 0.15
CA ASP A 74 1.73 -3.36 1.54
C ASP A 74 0.57 -3.90 2.39
N ALA A 75 -0.62 -4.02 1.81
CA ALA A 75 -1.70 -4.72 2.48
C ALA A 75 -1.46 -6.24 2.40
N ASP A 76 -1.80 -6.98 3.45
CA ASP A 76 -1.71 -8.44 3.42
C ASP A 76 -2.68 -9.06 2.40
N PHE A 77 -3.75 -8.32 2.05
CA PHE A 77 -4.70 -8.69 1.01
C PHE A 77 -5.28 -7.46 0.30
N ALA A 78 -5.07 -7.35 -1.01
CA ALA A 78 -5.52 -6.21 -1.81
C ALA A 78 -6.58 -6.61 -2.86
N ILE A 79 -7.68 -5.85 -2.89
CA ILE A 79 -8.86 -6.15 -3.71
C ILE A 79 -9.16 -5.01 -4.70
N CYS A 80 -9.14 -5.34 -5.99
CA CYS A 80 -9.54 -4.49 -7.09
C CYS A 80 -11.02 -4.70 -7.45
N HIS A 81 -11.63 -3.76 -8.19
CA HIS A 81 -13.00 -3.92 -8.71
C HIS A 81 -13.09 -3.59 -10.20
N LEU A 82 -13.33 -4.61 -11.01
CA LEU A 82 -13.52 -4.51 -12.45
C LEU A 82 -15.01 -4.45 -12.79
N GLU A 83 -15.45 -3.29 -13.26
CA GLU A 83 -16.84 -3.11 -13.69
C GLU A 83 -17.10 -3.68 -15.09
N GLY A 84 -16.09 -3.61 -15.96
CA GLY A 84 -16.13 -4.16 -17.32
C GLY A 84 -15.27 -5.41 -17.48
N THR A 85 -15.16 -5.85 -18.72
CA THR A 85 -14.29 -6.95 -19.14
C THR A 85 -12.91 -6.43 -19.52
N LEU A 86 -11.88 -7.27 -19.43
CA LEU A 86 -10.54 -7.02 -19.99
C LEU A 86 -10.37 -7.69 -21.37
N SER A 87 -11.47 -7.89 -22.10
CA SER A 87 -11.46 -8.52 -23.43
C SER A 87 -10.68 -7.66 -24.42
N PRO A 88 -9.79 -8.24 -25.24
CA PRO A 88 -8.94 -7.51 -26.18
C PRO A 88 -9.73 -6.81 -27.30
N THR A 89 -11.03 -7.01 -27.42
CA THR A 89 -11.84 -6.40 -28.51
C THR A 89 -12.74 -5.26 -28.05
N ASN A 90 -13.10 -5.20 -26.76
CA ASN A 90 -14.00 -4.21 -26.17
C ASN A 90 -14.16 -4.52 -24.67
N THR A 91 -14.00 -3.52 -23.79
CA THR A 91 -14.16 -3.70 -22.34
C THR A 91 -15.63 -3.77 -21.89
N GLY A 92 -16.58 -3.52 -22.80
CA GLY A 92 -18.00 -3.32 -22.47
C GLY A 92 -18.35 -1.87 -22.15
N LEU A 93 -17.34 -1.00 -22.09
CA LEU A 93 -17.44 0.36 -21.58
C LEU A 93 -17.36 1.41 -22.72
N LEU A 94 -17.47 1.01 -23.99
CA LEU A 94 -17.35 1.95 -25.12
C LEU A 94 -18.65 2.76 -25.33
N TYR A 95 -18.67 4.00 -24.84
CA TYR A 95 -19.73 4.98 -25.10
C TYR A 95 -19.52 5.73 -26.43
N GLN A 96 -19.57 5.05 -27.58
CA GLN A 96 -19.84 5.70 -28.87
C GLN A 96 -20.19 4.68 -29.96
N HIS A 97 -21.17 5.05 -30.78
CA HIS A 97 -21.72 4.26 -31.88
C HIS A 97 -20.61 3.61 -32.73
N GLU A 98 -20.70 2.28 -32.88
CA GLU A 98 -19.78 1.44 -33.67
C GLU A 98 -19.64 1.88 -35.15
N GLU A 99 -20.49 2.78 -35.64
CA GLU A 99 -20.61 3.12 -37.06
C GLU A 99 -19.69 4.26 -37.55
N GLU A 100 -19.16 5.14 -36.67
CA GLU A 100 -18.33 6.28 -37.11
C GLU A 100 -16.84 6.19 -36.71
N HIS A 101 -16.48 5.25 -35.83
CA HIS A 101 -15.10 5.05 -35.38
C HIS A 101 -14.70 3.57 -35.45
N PRO A 102 -14.29 3.07 -36.64
CA PRO A 102 -13.79 1.71 -36.75
C PRO A 102 -12.50 1.54 -35.94
N ALA A 103 -12.62 0.76 -34.87
CA ALA A 103 -11.61 -0.17 -34.35
C ALA A 103 -10.19 0.38 -34.09
N TYR A 104 -9.96 0.94 -32.89
CA TYR A 104 -8.65 0.86 -32.21
C TYR A 104 -8.79 0.74 -30.69
N PHE A 105 -9.88 0.13 -30.20
CA PHE A 105 -9.93 -0.30 -28.81
C PHE A 105 -9.48 -1.74 -28.74
N ASN A 106 -8.16 -1.96 -28.75
CA ASN A 106 -7.63 -3.23 -28.26
C ASN A 106 -7.69 -3.16 -26.74
N GLY A 107 -8.46 -4.06 -26.15
CA GLY A 107 -8.70 -4.07 -24.73
C GLY A 107 -7.47 -4.47 -23.91
N PRO A 108 -7.51 -4.13 -22.62
CA PRO A 108 -6.31 -3.95 -21.81
C PRO A 108 -5.96 -5.24 -21.06
N ARG A 109 -5.50 -6.28 -21.75
CA ARG A 109 -5.05 -7.50 -21.05
C ARG A 109 -3.91 -7.17 -20.09
N GLU A 110 -3.12 -6.18 -20.46
CA GLU A 110 -2.01 -5.62 -19.70
C GLU A 110 -2.47 -4.90 -18.41
N VAL A 111 -3.77 -4.57 -18.24
CA VAL A 111 -4.28 -4.08 -16.94
C VAL A 111 -4.16 -5.14 -15.87
N ALA A 112 -4.39 -6.43 -16.19
CA ALA A 112 -4.19 -7.49 -15.20
C ALA A 112 -2.73 -7.55 -14.73
N VAL A 113 -1.77 -7.35 -15.66
CA VAL A 113 -0.35 -7.29 -15.33
C VAL A 113 -0.03 -6.07 -14.46
N ALA A 114 -0.57 -4.90 -14.80
CA ALA A 114 -0.36 -3.68 -14.02
C ALA A 114 -1.00 -3.75 -12.62
N LEU A 115 -2.17 -4.40 -12.49
CA LEU A 115 -2.80 -4.64 -11.19
C LEU A 115 -1.97 -5.59 -10.34
N ALA A 116 -1.49 -6.69 -10.91
CA ALA A 116 -0.59 -7.60 -10.19
C ALA A 116 0.71 -6.90 -9.78
N ALA A 117 1.29 -6.09 -10.67
CA ALA A 117 2.50 -5.30 -10.39
C ALA A 117 2.27 -4.23 -9.30
N ALA A 118 1.07 -3.64 -9.24
CA ALA A 118 0.69 -2.72 -8.17
C ALA A 118 0.39 -3.43 -6.83
N GLY A 119 0.45 -4.77 -6.78
CA GLY A 119 0.28 -5.54 -5.55
C GLY A 119 -1.15 -5.98 -5.24
N TYR A 120 -2.07 -5.96 -6.21
CA TYR A 120 -3.40 -6.56 -5.99
C TYR A 120 -3.32 -8.10 -5.93
N ASP A 121 -4.10 -8.71 -5.05
CA ASP A 121 -4.22 -10.17 -4.96
C ASP A 121 -5.46 -10.69 -5.68
N ALA A 122 -6.54 -9.91 -5.68
CA ALA A 122 -7.83 -10.34 -6.19
C ALA A 122 -8.64 -9.21 -6.81
N CYS A 123 -9.54 -9.57 -7.72
CA CYS A 123 -10.47 -8.64 -8.34
C CYS A 123 -11.92 -9.13 -8.25
N SER A 124 -12.81 -8.23 -7.85
CA SER A 124 -14.25 -8.38 -8.08
C SER A 124 -14.56 -8.14 -9.56
N THR A 125 -15.32 -9.04 -10.18
CA THR A 125 -15.89 -8.88 -11.54
C THR A 125 -17.40 -8.67 -11.53
N ALA A 126 -17.93 -8.24 -10.37
CA ALA A 126 -19.32 -7.83 -10.25
C ALA A 126 -19.49 -6.47 -10.92
N GLY A 127 -20.06 -6.45 -12.13
CA GLY A 127 -20.27 -5.21 -12.86
C GLY A 127 -21.45 -5.31 -13.81
N ASN A 128 -22.19 -4.23 -14.00
CA ASN A 128 -23.25 -4.21 -15.01
C ASN A 128 -22.69 -4.31 -16.44
N HIS A 129 -21.41 -4.01 -16.64
CA HIS A 129 -20.70 -4.12 -17.92
C HIS A 129 -19.99 -5.47 -18.13
N ALA A 130 -19.97 -6.37 -17.13
CA ALA A 130 -19.29 -7.66 -17.21
C ALA A 130 -19.78 -8.54 -18.38
N LEU A 131 -21.01 -8.34 -18.84
CA LEU A 131 -21.63 -9.11 -19.93
C LEU A 131 -21.74 -8.38 -21.26
N ASP A 132 -21.20 -7.17 -21.42
CA ASP A 132 -21.34 -6.43 -22.68
C ASP A 132 -20.65 -7.11 -23.87
N ARG A 133 -19.78 -8.09 -23.61
CA ARG A 133 -19.19 -9.01 -24.59
C ARG A 133 -19.63 -10.46 -24.46
N GLY A 134 -20.73 -10.68 -23.74
CA GLY A 134 -21.24 -11.99 -23.38
C GLY A 134 -20.23 -12.80 -22.56
N LEU A 135 -20.49 -14.10 -22.44
CA LEU A 135 -19.64 -15.02 -21.67
C LEU A 135 -18.23 -15.15 -22.23
N THR A 136 -18.00 -14.84 -23.51
CA THR A 136 -16.65 -14.82 -24.09
C THR A 136 -15.79 -13.75 -23.43
N GLY A 137 -16.30 -12.53 -23.28
CA GLY A 137 -15.54 -11.46 -22.63
C GLY A 137 -15.26 -11.74 -21.15
N VAL A 138 -16.21 -12.35 -20.44
CA VAL A 138 -15.99 -12.83 -19.06
C VAL A 138 -14.86 -13.85 -19.03
N ARG A 139 -14.91 -14.89 -19.87
CA ARG A 139 -13.87 -15.93 -19.93
C ARG A 139 -12.50 -15.37 -20.22
N GLU A 140 -12.39 -14.50 -21.23
CA GLU A 140 -11.14 -13.84 -21.58
C GLU A 140 -10.61 -12.98 -20.43
N THR A 141 -11.50 -12.29 -19.70
CA THR A 141 -11.12 -11.48 -18.52
C THR A 141 -10.55 -12.37 -17.43
N LEU A 142 -11.25 -13.45 -17.09
CA LEU A 142 -10.82 -14.33 -16.02
C LEU A 142 -9.55 -15.11 -16.39
N GLU A 143 -9.36 -15.48 -17.67
CA GLU A 143 -8.12 -16.06 -18.17
C GLU A 143 -6.91 -15.12 -18.02
N VAL A 144 -7.08 -13.81 -18.24
CA VAL A 144 -5.96 -12.86 -18.05
C VAL A 144 -5.68 -12.55 -16.58
N LEU A 145 -6.71 -12.59 -15.72
CA LEU A 145 -6.51 -12.51 -14.27
C LEU A 145 -5.73 -13.73 -13.76
N ASP A 146 -6.14 -14.95 -14.15
CA ASP A 146 -5.40 -16.18 -13.79
C ASP A 146 -3.93 -16.10 -14.26
N ALA A 147 -3.71 -15.65 -15.49
CA ALA A 147 -2.36 -15.55 -16.06
C ALA A 147 -1.48 -14.51 -15.35
N ALA A 148 -2.08 -13.48 -14.76
CA ALA A 148 -1.41 -12.49 -13.92
C ALA A 148 -1.27 -12.92 -12.46
N GLY A 149 -1.83 -14.07 -12.06
CA GLY A 149 -1.84 -14.54 -10.68
C GLY A 149 -2.91 -13.88 -9.79
N LEU A 150 -3.85 -13.15 -10.39
CA LEU A 150 -4.92 -12.47 -9.67
C LEU A 150 -6.10 -13.42 -9.43
N GLY A 151 -6.48 -13.58 -8.16
CA GLY A 151 -7.74 -14.21 -7.80
C GLY A 151 -8.94 -13.41 -8.28
N HIS A 152 -10.11 -14.04 -8.32
CA HIS A 152 -11.32 -13.36 -8.77
C HIS A 152 -12.59 -13.90 -8.12
N SER A 153 -13.56 -13.02 -7.90
CA SER A 153 -14.93 -13.37 -7.50
C SER A 153 -15.94 -12.54 -8.30
N GLY A 154 -17.20 -13.00 -8.43
CA GLY A 154 -18.24 -12.27 -9.17
C GLY A 154 -18.83 -13.05 -10.33
N THR A 155 -18.73 -12.53 -11.55
CA THR A 155 -19.32 -13.19 -12.73
C THR A 155 -18.51 -14.42 -13.11
N ALA A 156 -19.15 -15.59 -13.20
CA ALA A 156 -18.51 -16.87 -13.52
C ALA A 156 -18.33 -17.12 -15.03
N ARG A 157 -17.30 -17.88 -15.42
CA ARG A 157 -17.02 -18.34 -16.79
C ARG A 157 -18.12 -19.24 -17.34
N SER A 158 -18.77 -19.97 -16.43
CA SER A 158 -19.84 -20.91 -16.71
C SER A 158 -20.77 -21.03 -15.52
N PRO A 159 -21.99 -21.56 -15.70
CA PRO A 159 -22.82 -21.95 -14.57
C PRO A 159 -22.03 -22.86 -13.62
N ASP A 160 -21.46 -23.98 -14.04
CA ASP A 160 -20.89 -24.97 -13.10
C ASP A 160 -19.70 -24.49 -12.22
N GLU A 161 -19.16 -23.30 -12.47
CA GLU A 161 -18.12 -22.69 -11.65
C GLU A 161 -18.72 -22.09 -10.37
N ARG A 162 -18.16 -22.49 -9.22
CA ARG A 162 -18.60 -22.00 -7.91
C ARG A 162 -17.76 -20.79 -7.50
N LEU A 163 -18.45 -19.73 -7.08
CA LEU A 163 -17.86 -18.52 -6.52
C LEU A 163 -18.57 -18.28 -5.19
N PRO A 164 -17.94 -18.71 -4.09
CA PRO A 164 -16.94 -17.87 -3.42
C PRO A 164 -15.49 -18.22 -3.73
N ALA A 165 -14.60 -17.21 -3.67
CA ALA A 165 -13.15 -17.41 -3.67
C ALA A 165 -12.62 -17.38 -2.22
N LEU A 166 -11.66 -18.26 -1.91
CA LEU A 166 -11.02 -18.37 -0.59
C LEU A 166 -9.51 -18.06 -0.74
N TYR A 167 -9.00 -17.24 0.16
CA TYR A 167 -7.61 -16.77 0.20
C TYR A 167 -7.02 -17.05 1.56
N GLU A 168 -5.76 -17.46 1.61
CA GLU A 168 -5.02 -17.58 2.87
C GLU A 168 -4.18 -16.33 3.06
N VAL A 169 -4.46 -15.57 4.12
CA VAL A 169 -3.86 -14.27 4.41
C VAL A 169 -3.29 -14.32 5.82
N ASN A 170 -1.97 -14.37 5.97
CA ASN A 170 -1.29 -14.49 7.26
C ASN A 170 -1.87 -15.60 8.18
N GLY A 171 -2.15 -16.78 7.61
CA GLY A 171 -2.74 -17.91 8.34
C GLY A 171 -4.22 -17.73 8.71
N VAL A 172 -4.93 -16.81 8.05
CA VAL A 172 -6.38 -16.58 8.18
C VAL A 172 -7.05 -16.91 6.86
N GLN A 173 -8.13 -17.70 6.89
CA GLN A 173 -8.87 -18.02 5.67
C GLN A 173 -9.91 -16.91 5.39
N VAL A 174 -9.66 -16.10 4.36
CA VAL A 174 -10.54 -14.99 3.94
C VAL A 174 -11.39 -15.40 2.74
N ALA A 175 -12.71 -15.21 2.83
CA ALA A 175 -13.61 -15.39 1.70
C ALA A 175 -13.92 -14.06 1.03
N HIS A 176 -13.85 -14.02 -0.30
CA HIS A 176 -14.29 -12.87 -1.10
C HIS A 176 -15.49 -13.26 -1.97
N LEU A 177 -16.58 -12.52 -1.75
CA LEU A 177 -17.85 -12.65 -2.46
C LEU A 177 -18.10 -11.36 -3.25
N ALA A 178 -18.50 -11.46 -4.51
CA ALA A 178 -18.87 -10.29 -5.31
C ALA A 178 -20.21 -10.48 -6.02
N TYR A 179 -21.07 -9.46 -6.00
CA TYR A 179 -22.41 -9.51 -6.60
C TYR A 179 -22.79 -8.22 -7.33
N THR A 180 -23.52 -8.36 -8.43
CA THR A 180 -23.98 -7.25 -9.28
C THR A 180 -25.49 -7.06 -9.21
N LEU A 181 -25.96 -5.83 -9.04
CA LEU A 181 -27.40 -5.51 -9.02
C LEU A 181 -28.10 -5.78 -10.37
N GLY A 182 -27.35 -5.80 -11.47
CA GLY A 182 -27.89 -6.07 -12.80
C GLY A 182 -26.81 -6.08 -13.88
N THR A 183 -27.22 -6.27 -15.14
CA THR A 183 -26.32 -6.24 -16.32
C THR A 183 -26.95 -5.47 -17.48
N ASN A 184 -26.13 -4.79 -18.29
CA ASN A 184 -26.59 -3.99 -19.43
C ASN A 184 -27.15 -4.81 -20.60
N GLN A 185 -26.73 -6.08 -20.73
CA GLN A 185 -27.27 -6.99 -21.74
C GLN A 185 -28.48 -7.78 -21.20
N PRO A 186 -29.60 -7.84 -21.94
CA PRO A 186 -30.70 -8.73 -21.59
C PRO A 186 -30.33 -10.18 -21.93
N ARG A 187 -30.39 -11.08 -20.96
CA ARG A 187 -30.53 -12.52 -21.22
C ARG A 187 -31.69 -13.11 -20.41
N PRO A 188 -32.39 -14.12 -20.97
CA PRO A 188 -33.34 -14.90 -20.19
C PRO A 188 -32.53 -15.66 -19.12
N TYR A 189 -32.96 -15.48 -17.88
CA TYR A 189 -32.38 -15.97 -16.64
C TYR A 189 -32.28 -17.50 -16.54
N GLU A 190 -31.48 -18.17 -17.39
CA GLU A 190 -31.28 -19.61 -17.28
C GLU A 190 -30.28 -19.99 -16.18
N SER A 191 -29.42 -19.05 -15.72
CA SER A 191 -28.49 -19.28 -14.60
C SER A 191 -28.10 -17.96 -13.88
N PRO A 192 -29.03 -17.31 -13.15
CA PRO A 192 -28.78 -16.04 -12.44
C PRO A 192 -27.62 -16.07 -11.43
N TRP A 193 -27.35 -17.26 -10.90
CA TRP A 193 -26.26 -17.53 -9.96
C TRP A 193 -24.87 -17.52 -10.63
N ALA A 194 -24.76 -17.79 -11.93
CA ALA A 194 -23.50 -17.69 -12.66
C ALA A 194 -23.05 -16.23 -12.87
N LEU A 195 -23.96 -15.28 -12.67
CA LEU A 195 -23.71 -13.85 -12.81
C LEU A 195 -23.55 -13.16 -11.46
N ASN A 196 -23.70 -13.92 -10.37
CA ASN A 196 -23.81 -13.39 -9.02
C ASN A 196 -24.77 -12.20 -8.96
N LEU A 197 -25.97 -12.36 -9.52
CA LEU A 197 -26.99 -11.31 -9.40
C LEU A 197 -27.32 -11.09 -7.92
N LEU A 198 -27.39 -9.82 -7.54
CA LEU A 198 -27.53 -9.40 -6.16
C LEU A 198 -28.90 -9.76 -5.61
N GLU A 199 -28.94 -10.88 -4.89
CA GLU A 199 -30.05 -11.32 -4.09
C GLU A 199 -29.55 -11.64 -2.69
N ALA A 200 -30.13 -11.01 -1.65
CA ALA A 200 -29.67 -11.18 -0.27
C ALA A 200 -29.60 -12.65 0.16
N THR A 201 -30.55 -13.47 -0.30
CA THR A 201 -30.60 -14.91 -0.02
C THR A 201 -29.40 -15.67 -0.59
N SER A 202 -28.95 -15.28 -1.79
CA SER A 202 -27.81 -15.88 -2.47
C SER A 202 -26.51 -15.50 -1.77
N VAL A 203 -26.33 -14.20 -1.48
CA VAL A 203 -25.17 -13.70 -0.71
C VAL A 203 -25.01 -14.43 0.62
N LEU A 204 -26.12 -14.59 1.36
CA LEU A 204 -26.11 -15.28 2.65
C LEU A 204 -25.89 -16.79 2.53
N ALA A 205 -26.33 -17.42 1.44
CA ALA A 205 -26.08 -18.83 1.19
C ALA A 205 -24.60 -19.09 0.91
N ASP A 206 -23.99 -18.24 0.10
CA ASP A 206 -22.58 -18.34 -0.26
C ASP A 206 -21.66 -17.95 0.90
N GLY A 207 -22.07 -16.99 1.74
CA GLY A 207 -21.41 -16.71 3.01
C GLY A 207 -21.41 -17.92 3.95
N ARG A 208 -22.57 -18.59 4.14
CA ARG A 208 -22.63 -19.83 4.94
C ARG A 208 -21.74 -20.91 4.37
N TRP A 209 -21.78 -21.10 3.05
CA TRP A 209 -20.92 -22.06 2.38
C TRP A 209 -19.44 -21.76 2.63
N ALA A 210 -19.02 -20.50 2.55
CA ALA A 210 -17.64 -20.10 2.82
C ALA A 210 -17.23 -20.45 4.27
N ARG A 211 -18.12 -20.22 5.26
CA ARG A 211 -17.89 -20.66 6.65
C ARG A 211 -17.75 -22.17 6.75
N GLU A 212 -18.59 -22.94 6.05
CA GLU A 212 -18.50 -24.41 5.99
C GLU A 212 -17.19 -24.89 5.35
N GLN A 213 -16.59 -24.10 4.45
CA GLN A 213 -15.27 -24.36 3.88
C GLN A 213 -14.11 -23.86 4.75
N GLY A 214 -14.39 -23.25 5.91
CA GLY A 214 -13.37 -22.83 6.87
C GLY A 214 -12.99 -21.35 6.80
N ALA A 215 -13.76 -20.49 6.13
CA ALA A 215 -13.51 -19.05 6.13
C ALA A 215 -13.65 -18.45 7.55
N ASP A 216 -12.57 -17.83 8.02
CA ASP A 216 -12.48 -17.09 9.28
C ASP A 216 -13.03 -15.66 9.15
N PHE A 217 -12.95 -15.06 7.96
CA PHE A 217 -13.44 -13.72 7.67
C PHE A 217 -14.08 -13.64 6.27
N THR A 218 -15.26 -13.03 6.14
CA THR A 218 -15.98 -12.92 4.85
C THR A 218 -16.17 -11.47 4.41
N ILE A 219 -15.63 -11.15 3.24
CA ILE A 219 -15.73 -9.86 2.55
C ILE A 219 -16.75 -9.96 1.42
N VAL A 220 -17.69 -9.01 1.36
CA VAL A 220 -18.71 -8.93 0.31
C VAL A 220 -18.56 -7.63 -0.48
N SER A 221 -18.13 -7.71 -1.74
CA SER A 221 -18.15 -6.63 -2.72
C SER A 221 -19.52 -6.55 -3.40
N LEU A 222 -20.16 -5.38 -3.33
CA LEU A 222 -21.48 -5.12 -3.90
C LEU A 222 -21.41 -4.03 -4.96
N HIS A 223 -21.69 -4.42 -6.21
CA HIS A 223 -21.87 -3.49 -7.32
C HIS A 223 -23.35 -3.08 -7.39
N TRP A 224 -23.68 -2.00 -6.67
CA TRP A 224 -25.05 -1.66 -6.26
C TRP A 224 -25.36 -0.17 -6.27
N GLY A 225 -26.62 0.18 -6.02
CA GLY A 225 -27.08 1.56 -6.05
C GLY A 225 -27.34 2.03 -7.49
N THR A 226 -27.39 3.35 -7.67
CA THR A 226 -27.54 3.99 -8.98
C THR A 226 -26.29 4.80 -9.29
N GLU A 227 -25.85 4.80 -10.56
CA GLU A 227 -24.77 5.66 -11.02
C GLU A 227 -24.96 7.14 -10.58
N TYR A 228 -23.88 7.76 -10.10
CA TYR A 228 -23.82 9.14 -9.62
C TYR A 228 -24.71 9.47 -8.42
N GLN A 229 -25.16 8.45 -7.70
CA GLN A 229 -25.92 8.60 -6.48
C GLN A 229 -24.98 8.79 -5.28
N SER A 230 -24.83 10.03 -4.80
CA SER A 230 -23.99 10.31 -3.62
C SER A 230 -24.67 9.98 -2.27
N ALA A 231 -25.99 10.08 -2.19
CA ALA A 231 -26.75 9.81 -0.98
C ALA A 231 -27.21 8.34 -0.93
N LEU A 232 -27.10 7.71 0.23
CA LEU A 232 -27.59 6.34 0.41
C LEU A 232 -29.11 6.27 0.15
N ASP A 233 -29.53 5.31 -0.66
CA ASP A 233 -30.95 5.01 -0.77
C ASP A 233 -31.40 3.97 0.29
N PRO A 234 -32.71 3.88 0.57
CA PRO A 234 -33.24 2.93 1.53
C PRO A 234 -33.01 1.45 1.19
N THR A 235 -32.80 1.11 -0.09
CA THR A 235 -32.52 -0.27 -0.54
C THR A 235 -31.09 -0.68 -0.19
N GLN A 236 -30.09 0.17 -0.45
CA GLN A 236 -28.71 -0.04 0.00
C GLN A 236 -28.67 -0.24 1.52
N THR A 237 -29.32 0.66 2.27
CA THR A 237 -29.34 0.60 3.75
C THR A 237 -29.98 -0.69 4.26
N ARG A 238 -31.19 -1.05 3.77
CA ARG A 238 -31.86 -2.29 4.19
C ARG A 238 -31.07 -3.54 3.85
N LEU A 239 -30.40 -3.56 2.69
CA LEU A 239 -29.59 -4.70 2.29
C LEU A 239 -28.35 -4.83 3.19
N ALA A 240 -27.65 -3.73 3.46
CA ALA A 240 -26.53 -3.71 4.41
C ALA A 240 -26.94 -4.23 5.79
N GLU A 241 -28.07 -3.74 6.32
CA GLU A 241 -28.65 -4.19 7.59
C GLU A 241 -28.95 -5.70 7.59
N ALA A 242 -29.53 -6.22 6.51
CA ALA A 242 -29.87 -7.63 6.38
C ALA A 242 -28.63 -8.54 6.30
N LEU A 243 -27.62 -8.14 5.52
CA LEU A 243 -26.39 -8.93 5.33
C LEU A 243 -25.52 -8.92 6.59
N THR A 244 -25.29 -7.74 7.19
CA THR A 244 -24.46 -7.62 8.40
C THR A 244 -25.09 -8.20 9.66
N ALA A 245 -26.40 -8.42 9.68
CA ALA A 245 -27.06 -9.15 10.77
C ALA A 245 -26.66 -10.64 10.79
N SER A 246 -26.14 -11.18 9.67
CA SER A 246 -25.64 -12.55 9.60
C SER A 246 -24.23 -12.67 10.18
N PRO A 247 -23.89 -13.76 10.89
CA PRO A 247 -22.50 -14.08 11.24
C PRO A 247 -21.64 -14.44 10.01
N ASP A 248 -22.25 -14.68 8.85
CA ASP A 248 -21.56 -15.17 7.66
C ASP A 248 -20.93 -14.07 6.79
N VAL A 249 -21.14 -12.79 7.12
CA VAL A 249 -20.65 -11.61 6.38
C VAL A 249 -20.01 -10.63 7.35
N ASP A 250 -18.73 -10.29 7.22
CA ASP A 250 -18.01 -9.46 8.20
C ASP A 250 -17.71 -8.04 7.73
N LEU A 251 -17.57 -7.86 6.42
CA LEU A 251 -17.25 -6.61 5.77
C LEU A 251 -18.06 -6.48 4.47
N ILE A 252 -18.59 -5.28 4.22
CA ILE A 252 -19.21 -4.93 2.93
C ILE A 252 -18.40 -3.80 2.28
N LEU A 253 -18.05 -4.01 1.01
CA LEU A 253 -17.37 -3.06 0.14
C LEU A 253 -18.31 -2.70 -1.03
N GLY A 254 -18.62 -1.42 -1.20
CA GLY A 254 -19.59 -0.94 -2.18
C GLY A 254 -18.96 -0.24 -3.38
N HIS A 255 -19.55 -0.48 -4.56
CA HIS A 255 -19.06 -0.09 -5.89
C HIS A 255 -20.21 0.51 -6.75
N HIS A 256 -20.00 0.72 -8.05
CA HIS A 256 -21.00 1.14 -9.08
C HIS A 256 -21.46 2.60 -9.06
N THR A 257 -21.61 3.22 -7.90
CA THR A 257 -22.18 4.59 -7.87
C THR A 257 -21.25 5.64 -8.49
N HIS A 258 -19.99 5.29 -8.81
CA HIS A 258 -18.94 6.16 -9.32
C HIS A 258 -18.63 7.39 -8.46
N LEU A 259 -19.17 7.41 -7.24
CA LEU A 259 -18.97 8.46 -6.27
C LEU A 259 -18.64 7.82 -4.94
N VAL A 260 -17.75 8.47 -4.19
CA VAL A 260 -17.55 8.12 -2.80
C VAL A 260 -18.87 8.31 -2.03
N GLN A 261 -19.26 7.33 -1.24
CA GLN A 261 -20.41 7.38 -0.34
C GLN A 261 -19.94 7.19 1.12
N ALA A 262 -20.87 7.27 2.06
CA ALA A 262 -20.55 7.17 3.49
C ALA A 262 -19.96 5.81 3.87
N VAL A 263 -19.19 5.79 4.97
CA VAL A 263 -18.79 4.57 5.68
C VAL A 263 -19.57 4.50 6.99
N ALA A 264 -20.09 3.34 7.36
CA ALA A 264 -20.87 3.17 8.58
C ALA A 264 -20.51 1.88 9.31
N ARG A 265 -20.85 1.84 10.61
CA ARG A 265 -20.96 0.59 11.37
C ARG A 265 -22.42 0.16 11.45
N VAL A 266 -22.72 -1.01 10.90
CA VAL A 266 -24.06 -1.61 10.90
C VAL A 266 -23.95 -2.98 11.57
N ASN A 267 -24.72 -3.21 12.63
CA ASN A 267 -24.63 -4.42 13.46
C ASN A 267 -23.21 -4.74 13.95
N GLY A 268 -22.42 -3.69 14.26
CA GLY A 268 -21.02 -3.81 14.69
C GLY A 268 -19.99 -4.02 13.57
N LYS A 269 -20.45 -4.22 12.33
CA LYS A 269 -19.63 -4.52 11.15
C LYS A 269 -19.45 -3.31 10.26
N VAL A 270 -18.36 -3.26 9.52
CA VAL A 270 -18.04 -2.13 8.65
C VAL A 270 -18.73 -2.27 7.29
N VAL A 271 -19.33 -1.18 6.84
CA VAL A 271 -19.94 -1.05 5.51
C VAL A 271 -19.37 0.20 4.84
N VAL A 272 -18.64 0.00 3.75
CA VAL A 272 -18.24 1.06 2.83
C VAL A 272 -19.27 1.09 1.71
N TYR A 273 -20.10 2.13 1.63
CA TYR A 273 -21.24 2.10 0.70
C TYR A 273 -20.85 2.35 -0.77
N GLY A 274 -19.79 3.11 -1.01
CA GLY A 274 -19.32 3.45 -2.36
C GLY A 274 -17.92 4.01 -2.29
N MET A 275 -16.99 3.41 -3.03
CA MET A 275 -15.57 3.82 -3.04
C MET A 275 -15.23 4.79 -4.18
N GLY A 276 -16.19 5.15 -5.02
CA GLY A 276 -15.96 6.01 -6.18
C GLY A 276 -15.14 5.33 -7.28
N ASN A 277 -14.61 6.11 -8.20
CA ASN A 277 -13.82 5.60 -9.32
C ASN A 277 -12.33 5.63 -8.95
N LEU A 278 -11.62 4.53 -9.16
CA LEU A 278 -10.17 4.50 -9.00
C LEU A 278 -9.47 4.97 -10.28
N LEU A 279 -9.82 4.36 -11.41
CA LEU A 279 -9.27 4.69 -12.73
C LEU A 279 -10.43 4.81 -13.71
N SER A 280 -10.76 6.03 -14.11
CA SER A 280 -11.90 6.33 -14.99
C SER A 280 -11.61 7.57 -15.83
N ASN A 281 -12.35 7.75 -16.93
CA ASN A 281 -12.24 8.91 -17.81
C ASN A 281 -13.57 9.66 -17.99
N ILE A 282 -14.56 9.41 -17.15
CA ILE A 282 -15.92 9.94 -17.31
C ILE A 282 -15.83 11.47 -17.28
N ARG A 283 -15.88 12.06 -18.50
CA ARG A 283 -15.82 13.50 -18.83
C ARG A 283 -15.76 14.38 -17.59
N THR A 284 -14.54 14.74 -17.17
CA THR A 284 -14.27 15.78 -16.19
C THR A 284 -14.72 17.13 -16.76
N GLY A 285 -16.02 17.42 -16.67
CA GLY A 285 -16.51 18.79 -16.72
C GLY A 285 -16.12 19.45 -15.41
N LEU A 286 -15.21 20.43 -15.45
CA LEU A 286 -14.77 21.19 -14.26
C LEU A 286 -15.86 22.14 -13.72
N ASP A 287 -17.08 22.08 -14.27
CA ASP A 287 -18.23 22.91 -13.96
C ASP A 287 -19.45 22.12 -13.41
N GLY A 288 -19.79 22.34 -12.14
CA GLY A 288 -21.08 21.96 -11.54
C GLY A 288 -21.09 20.72 -10.62
N ALA A 289 -22.28 20.22 -10.30
CA ALA A 289 -22.50 19.12 -9.34
C ALA A 289 -22.06 17.72 -9.82
N LYS A 290 -21.72 17.59 -11.12
CA LYS A 290 -21.18 16.37 -11.76
C LYS A 290 -19.66 16.40 -11.92
N ALA A 291 -18.99 17.46 -11.44
CA ALA A 291 -17.54 17.70 -11.62
C ALA A 291 -16.61 16.82 -10.75
N GLY A 292 -16.98 15.57 -10.47
CA GLY A 292 -16.28 14.73 -9.49
C GLY A 292 -16.48 13.24 -9.70
N ALA A 293 -16.58 12.79 -10.96
CA ALA A 293 -16.67 11.38 -11.34
C ALA A 293 -15.30 10.68 -11.38
N GLU A 294 -14.22 11.33 -10.94
CA GLU A 294 -12.88 10.73 -10.83
C GLU A 294 -12.35 10.81 -9.39
N ASP A 295 -13.23 11.12 -8.43
CA ASP A 295 -12.89 10.96 -7.01
C ASP A 295 -13.03 9.48 -6.65
N GLY A 296 -11.96 8.92 -6.13
CA GLY A 296 -11.93 7.60 -5.56
C GLY A 296 -11.46 7.64 -4.12
N VAL A 297 -11.55 6.49 -3.48
CA VAL A 297 -10.80 6.21 -2.27
C VAL A 297 -10.13 4.85 -2.36
N ILE A 298 -8.95 4.77 -1.74
CA ILE A 298 -8.35 3.52 -1.32
C ILE A 298 -8.72 3.35 0.16
N VAL A 299 -9.32 2.22 0.49
CA VAL A 299 -9.68 1.87 1.86
C VAL A 299 -8.67 0.88 2.39
N HIS A 300 -8.07 1.20 3.53
CA HIS A 300 -7.17 0.31 4.25
C HIS A 300 -7.81 -0.09 5.59
N LEU A 301 -7.92 -1.38 5.83
CA LEU A 301 -8.59 -1.96 6.99
C LEU A 301 -7.59 -2.77 7.79
N THR A 302 -7.61 -2.63 9.12
CA THR A 302 -6.94 -3.58 10.01
C THR A 302 -7.97 -4.54 10.58
N VAL A 303 -7.75 -5.84 10.38
CA VAL A 303 -8.61 -6.91 10.87
C VAL A 303 -7.86 -7.67 11.95
N THR A 304 -8.42 -7.71 13.16
CA THR A 304 -7.77 -8.35 14.32
C THR A 304 -8.67 -9.40 14.92
N GLU A 305 -8.09 -10.55 15.26
CA GLU A 305 -8.75 -11.62 16.01
C GLU A 305 -9.19 -11.13 17.40
N GLN A 306 -10.50 -11.14 17.65
CA GLN A 306 -11.09 -10.78 18.92
C GLN A 306 -11.31 -12.04 19.77
N PRO A 307 -10.81 -12.08 21.03
CA PRO A 307 -10.96 -13.24 21.90
C PRO A 307 -12.42 -13.71 22.04
N GLY A 308 -12.71 -14.91 21.55
CA GLY A 308 -14.04 -15.53 21.62
C GLY A 308 -15.10 -14.90 20.70
N GLN A 309 -14.72 -13.98 19.81
CA GLN A 309 -15.64 -13.26 18.91
C GLN A 309 -15.26 -13.37 17.42
N GLY A 310 -14.13 -14.01 17.09
CA GLY A 310 -13.64 -14.13 15.71
C GLY A 310 -12.96 -12.84 15.24
N PHE A 311 -12.75 -12.71 13.94
CA PHE A 311 -12.10 -11.54 13.36
C PHE A 311 -13.07 -10.37 13.20
N ALA A 312 -12.58 -9.16 13.43
CA ALA A 312 -13.34 -7.94 13.20
C ALA A 312 -12.44 -6.80 12.70
N VAL A 313 -13.02 -5.88 11.94
CA VAL A 313 -12.35 -4.64 11.53
C VAL A 313 -12.17 -3.73 12.74
N THR A 314 -10.93 -3.60 13.19
CA THR A 314 -10.52 -2.80 14.36
C THR A 314 -10.05 -1.41 14.01
N ASP A 315 -9.57 -1.20 12.78
CA ASP A 315 -9.19 0.11 12.27
C ASP A 315 -9.60 0.24 10.80
N LEU A 316 -9.94 1.46 10.40
CA LEU A 316 -10.20 1.80 9.00
C LEU A 316 -9.66 3.20 8.72
N ALA A 317 -8.83 3.25 7.69
CA ALA A 317 -8.22 4.45 7.18
C ALA A 317 -8.48 4.55 5.67
N VAL A 318 -8.55 5.78 5.16
CA VAL A 318 -9.03 6.06 3.81
C VAL A 318 -8.14 7.13 3.18
N THR A 319 -7.61 6.84 2.01
CA THR A 319 -6.86 7.79 1.17
C THR A 319 -7.75 8.27 0.04
N ALA A 320 -7.89 9.58 -0.14
CA ALA A 320 -8.58 10.12 -1.31
C ALA A 320 -7.68 9.99 -2.54
N THR A 321 -8.25 9.55 -3.66
CA THR A 321 -7.54 9.49 -4.94
C THR A 321 -8.19 10.40 -5.97
N TRP A 322 -7.37 10.82 -6.93
CA TRP A 322 -7.78 11.65 -8.06
C TRP A 322 -7.03 11.23 -9.31
N VAL A 323 -7.72 11.12 -10.44
CA VAL A 323 -7.09 10.78 -11.72
C VAL A 323 -6.54 12.05 -12.37
N ASN A 324 -5.26 12.06 -12.68
CA ASN A 324 -4.64 13.15 -13.42
C ASN A 324 -5.27 13.25 -14.82
N PRO A 325 -5.84 14.41 -15.23
CA PRO A 325 -6.56 14.54 -16.48
C PRO A 325 -5.65 14.40 -17.70
N ASP A 326 -4.35 14.69 -17.56
CA ASP A 326 -3.37 14.65 -18.64
C ASP A 326 -2.70 13.28 -18.75
N THR A 327 -2.11 12.78 -17.65
CA THR A 327 -1.35 11.52 -17.63
C THR A 327 -2.21 10.29 -17.38
N LYS A 328 -3.38 10.46 -16.76
CA LYS A 328 -4.26 9.39 -16.25
C LYS A 328 -3.70 8.59 -15.08
N GLU A 329 -2.60 9.05 -14.49
CA GLU A 329 -2.11 8.55 -13.20
C GLU A 329 -3.18 8.70 -12.12
N VAL A 330 -3.37 7.66 -11.32
CA VAL A 330 -4.16 7.74 -10.10
C VAL A 330 -3.26 8.35 -9.03
N LEU A 331 -3.64 9.53 -8.55
CA LEU A 331 -2.83 10.27 -7.60
C LEU A 331 -3.46 10.24 -6.20
N PRO A 332 -2.68 9.96 -5.14
CA PRO A 332 -3.08 10.19 -3.76
C PRO A 332 -3.24 11.70 -3.51
N VAL A 333 -4.43 12.17 -3.19
CA VAL A 333 -4.72 13.61 -3.19
C VAL A 333 -3.85 14.34 -2.16
N GLU A 334 -3.76 13.81 -0.94
CA GLU A 334 -3.04 14.45 0.15
C GLU A 334 -1.52 14.41 -0.03
N HIS A 335 -0.97 13.27 -0.48
CA HIS A 335 0.45 13.16 -0.78
C HIS A 335 0.81 14.09 -1.95
N THR A 336 -0.02 14.16 -2.99
CA THR A 336 0.20 15.09 -4.12
C THR A 336 0.13 16.55 -3.68
N LEU A 337 -0.77 16.91 -2.77
CA LEU A 337 -0.83 18.27 -2.22
C LEU A 337 0.38 18.63 -1.36
N ALA A 338 1.04 17.64 -0.77
CA ALA A 338 2.22 17.83 0.06
C ALA A 338 3.53 17.88 -0.75
N HIS A 339 3.62 17.11 -1.84
CA HIS A 339 4.88 16.86 -2.54
C HIS A 339 4.84 17.08 -4.08
N GLY A 340 3.67 17.26 -4.68
CA GLY A 340 3.50 17.43 -6.13
C GLY A 340 3.74 18.86 -6.62
N ASP A 341 3.87 19.05 -7.95
CA ASP A 341 4.06 20.36 -8.57
C ASP A 341 2.92 21.33 -8.16
N PRO A 342 3.22 22.41 -7.41
CA PRO A 342 2.20 23.27 -6.82
C PRO A 342 1.33 24.04 -7.82
N ALA A 343 1.73 24.14 -9.09
CA ALA A 343 1.21 25.17 -9.98
C ALA A 343 -0.03 24.78 -10.81
N VAL A 344 -0.22 23.50 -11.17
CA VAL A 344 -1.25 23.14 -12.18
C VAL A 344 -2.57 22.67 -11.57
N TRP A 345 -2.54 21.90 -10.47
CA TRP A 345 -3.74 21.17 -9.98
C TRP A 345 -4.10 21.33 -8.50
N THR A 346 -3.30 22.05 -7.70
CA THR A 346 -3.52 22.23 -6.23
C THR A 346 -4.96 22.61 -5.86
N ALA A 347 -5.55 23.57 -6.57
CA ALA A 347 -6.93 23.99 -6.30
C ALA A 347 -7.97 22.90 -6.63
N ALA A 348 -7.75 22.12 -7.69
CA ALA A 348 -8.65 21.04 -8.09
C ALA A 348 -8.57 19.87 -7.09
N LEU A 349 -7.36 19.49 -6.68
CA LEU A 349 -7.10 18.47 -5.67
C LEU A 349 -7.74 18.84 -4.31
N GLN A 350 -7.58 20.08 -3.85
CA GLN A 350 -8.24 20.55 -2.62
C GLN A 350 -9.78 20.47 -2.70
N VAL A 351 -10.36 20.79 -3.86
CA VAL A 351 -11.81 20.67 -4.08
C VAL A 351 -12.26 19.21 -4.11
N SER A 352 -11.47 18.33 -4.74
CA SER A 352 -11.71 16.87 -4.75
C SER A 352 -11.69 16.31 -3.34
N ALA A 353 -10.60 16.52 -2.56
CA ALA A 353 -10.49 16.09 -1.17
C ALA A 353 -11.68 16.58 -0.32
N ALA A 354 -11.98 17.89 -0.35
CA ALA A 354 -13.06 18.47 0.44
C ALA A 354 -14.45 17.88 0.10
N ARG A 355 -14.65 17.42 -1.15
CA ARG A 355 -15.88 16.78 -1.58
C ARG A 355 -15.92 15.31 -1.18
N THR A 356 -14.82 14.57 -1.35
CA THR A 356 -14.65 13.18 -0.91
C THR A 356 -14.90 13.05 0.59
N TYR A 357 -14.25 13.87 1.41
CA TYR A 357 -14.42 13.82 2.87
C TYR A 357 -15.82 14.20 3.34
N ARG A 358 -16.47 15.13 2.64
CA ARG A 358 -17.87 15.46 2.93
C ARG A 358 -18.81 14.28 2.67
N ARG A 359 -18.52 13.45 1.66
CA ARG A 359 -19.32 12.26 1.31
C ARG A 359 -19.07 11.10 2.28
N LEU A 360 -17.81 10.91 2.70
CA LEU A 360 -17.46 9.90 3.71
C LEU A 360 -18.14 10.16 5.07
N GLY A 361 -18.39 11.43 5.41
CA GLY A 361 -19.01 11.83 6.67
C GLY A 361 -20.48 11.41 6.81
N GLY A 362 -20.75 10.33 7.55
CA GLY A 362 -22.12 9.92 7.92
C GLY A 362 -22.19 8.81 8.98
N ARG A 363 -22.92 9.09 10.08
CA ARG A 363 -23.36 8.20 11.19
C ARG A 363 -22.29 7.35 11.88
N GLU A 364 -21.79 7.91 12.99
CA GLU A 364 -21.01 7.29 14.08
C GLU A 364 -19.84 6.40 13.65
N THR A 365 -18.62 6.94 13.72
CA THR A 365 -17.43 6.11 13.62
C THR A 365 -16.32 6.65 14.53
N GLY A 366 -16.30 6.19 15.78
CA GLY A 366 -15.13 6.35 16.67
C GLY A 366 -13.91 5.51 16.25
N ILE A 367 -13.89 4.98 15.02
CA ILE A 367 -12.89 4.07 14.42
C ILE A 367 -12.58 4.53 12.97
N PHE A 368 -12.92 5.78 12.63
CA PHE A 368 -12.65 6.33 11.30
C PHE A 368 -11.63 7.43 11.46
N THR A 369 -10.41 7.16 10.99
CA THR A 369 -9.42 8.21 10.80
C THR A 369 -9.38 8.54 9.32
N VAL A 370 -9.80 9.76 8.99
CA VAL A 370 -9.34 10.38 7.74
C VAL A 370 -7.86 10.64 7.93
N THR A 371 -7.06 9.73 7.43
CA THR A 371 -5.61 9.88 7.42
C THR A 371 -5.23 10.54 6.10
N PRO A 372 -4.42 11.60 6.10
CA PRO A 372 -3.80 12.08 4.87
C PRO A 372 -2.96 10.99 4.19
N THR A 373 -2.51 10.00 4.96
CA THR A 373 -1.82 8.78 4.52
C THR A 373 -2.07 7.70 5.59
N PRO A 374 -2.74 6.57 5.28
CA PRO A 374 -3.03 5.53 6.27
C PRO A 374 -1.80 4.68 6.64
N TRP A 375 -0.62 5.00 6.10
CA TRP A 375 0.64 4.51 6.65
C TRP A 375 0.83 5.11 8.05
N PRO A 376 1.29 4.35 9.07
CA PRO A 376 2.07 5.00 10.11
C PRO A 376 3.14 5.80 9.39
N SER A 377 3.28 7.10 9.70
CA SER A 377 4.25 7.97 9.04
C SER A 377 5.54 7.19 8.75
N LEU A 378 5.92 7.00 7.49
CA LEU A 378 7.20 6.36 7.20
C LEU A 378 8.26 7.30 7.76
N LEU A 379 8.94 6.82 8.80
CA LEU A 379 9.90 7.61 9.53
C LEU A 379 11.28 7.23 9.03
N CYS A 380 12.03 8.19 8.53
CA CYS A 380 13.48 8.07 8.51
C CYS A 380 13.99 8.70 9.81
N SER A 381 14.64 7.92 10.68
CA SER A 381 15.14 8.37 11.99
C SER A 381 14.16 9.24 12.81
N GLY A 382 12.86 8.93 12.77
CA GLY A 382 11.82 9.65 13.53
C GLY A 382 11.22 10.89 12.87
N ARG A 383 11.62 11.27 11.65
CA ARG A 383 11.00 12.34 10.84
C ARG A 383 10.15 11.73 9.72
N VAL A 384 9.00 12.34 9.45
CA VAL A 384 8.06 11.89 8.41
C VAL A 384 8.67 12.12 7.03
N ALA A 385 8.68 11.08 6.21
CA ALA A 385 9.13 11.13 4.82
C ALA A 385 8.27 12.08 3.96
N THR A 386 8.95 12.86 3.13
CA THR A 386 8.38 13.70 2.06
C THR A 386 8.45 13.00 0.70
N ILE A 387 9.42 12.10 0.50
CA ILE A 387 9.58 11.30 -0.72
C ILE A 387 9.65 9.83 -0.32
N ILE A 388 8.86 8.99 -0.96
CA ILE A 388 8.62 7.61 -0.55
C ILE A 388 8.68 6.72 -1.79
N GLY A 389 9.53 5.70 -1.76
CA GLY A 389 9.59 4.63 -2.76
C GLY A 389 8.53 3.55 -2.55
N THR A 390 8.72 2.46 -3.25
CA THR A 390 7.86 1.28 -3.37
C THR A 390 8.53 0.12 -2.62
N ALA A 391 8.00 -1.10 -2.76
CA ALA A 391 8.74 -2.28 -2.29
C ALA A 391 9.71 -2.83 -3.34
N GLY A 392 9.80 -2.18 -4.51
CA GLY A 392 10.68 -2.55 -5.61
C GLY A 392 11.65 -1.43 -6.00
N PRO A 393 12.51 -1.65 -7.01
CA PRO A 393 13.57 -0.70 -7.37
C PRO A 393 13.03 0.65 -7.87
N ASP A 394 13.43 1.74 -7.22
CA ASP A 394 12.99 3.09 -7.53
C ASP A 394 14.09 4.03 -8.01
N LEU A 395 13.68 5.12 -8.68
CA LEU A 395 14.48 6.33 -8.83
C LEU A 395 13.84 7.47 -8.04
N LEU A 396 14.41 7.78 -6.89
CA LEU A 396 13.95 8.84 -6.01
C LEU A 396 14.84 10.07 -6.16
N VAL A 397 14.23 11.21 -6.48
CA VAL A 397 14.94 12.48 -6.65
C VAL A 397 14.34 13.50 -5.71
N GLY A 398 15.18 13.97 -4.79
CA GLY A 398 14.94 15.09 -3.88
C GLY A 398 14.79 16.42 -4.60
N THR A 399 14.69 17.46 -3.80
CA THR A 399 14.59 18.84 -4.20
C THR A 399 15.87 19.57 -3.81
N PRO A 400 16.09 20.82 -4.27
CA PRO A 400 17.24 21.60 -3.80
C PRO A 400 17.15 22.11 -2.34
N GLY A 401 16.32 21.52 -1.48
CA GLY A 401 16.22 21.89 -0.08
C GLY A 401 15.90 20.68 0.79
N ASP A 402 15.92 20.86 2.12
CA ASP A 402 15.89 19.75 3.09
C ASP A 402 14.75 18.75 2.89
N ASP A 403 15.11 17.52 2.51
CA ASP A 403 14.19 16.43 2.24
C ASP A 403 14.23 15.33 3.30
N VAL A 404 13.15 14.53 3.34
CA VAL A 404 13.11 13.28 4.08
C VAL A 404 12.71 12.18 3.12
N ILE A 405 13.65 11.32 2.75
CA ILE A 405 13.47 10.31 1.70
C ILE A 405 13.49 8.91 2.32
N VAL A 406 12.56 8.05 1.93
CA VAL A 406 12.51 6.63 2.32
C VAL A 406 12.33 5.78 1.06
N GLY A 407 13.33 4.96 0.69
CA GLY A 407 13.27 4.03 -0.44
C GLY A 407 12.35 2.83 -0.19
N ARG A 408 12.43 2.29 1.03
CA ARG A 408 11.68 1.16 1.61
C ARG A 408 12.24 -0.20 1.20
N GLY A 409 12.02 -0.67 -0.02
CA GLY A 409 12.45 -1.99 -0.44
C GLY A 409 12.80 -2.00 -1.93
N GLY A 410 13.65 -2.92 -2.37
CA GLY A 410 14.17 -2.92 -3.74
C GLY A 410 15.56 -2.31 -3.82
N ASP A 411 16.19 -2.42 -4.99
CA ASP A 411 17.53 -1.86 -5.21
C ASP A 411 17.39 -0.42 -5.72
N ASP A 412 17.40 0.57 -4.83
CA ASP A 412 17.00 1.93 -5.13
C ASP A 412 18.13 2.84 -5.62
N LEU A 413 17.75 3.85 -6.40
CA LEU A 413 18.59 4.97 -6.78
C LEU A 413 18.08 6.26 -6.17
N ILE A 414 18.73 6.76 -5.14
CA ILE A 414 18.28 7.93 -4.36
C ILE A 414 19.25 9.11 -4.51
N LEU A 415 18.70 10.25 -4.93
CA LEU A 415 19.43 11.51 -5.14
C LEU A 415 18.83 12.60 -4.22
N GLY A 416 19.51 12.98 -3.13
CA GLY A 416 19.09 14.05 -2.21
C GLY A 416 19.09 15.44 -2.86
N LEU A 417 20.19 15.76 -3.56
CA LEU A 417 20.50 17.04 -4.20
C LEU A 417 21.12 18.05 -3.22
N ASP A 418 20.66 19.30 -3.19
CA ASP A 418 21.18 20.31 -2.25
C ASP A 418 20.26 20.33 -1.02
N GLY A 419 20.76 20.62 0.18
CA GLY A 419 19.93 20.74 1.39
C GLY A 419 20.47 19.90 2.52
N ASP A 420 19.88 20.00 3.72
CA ASP A 420 20.22 19.09 4.83
C ASP A 420 19.24 17.90 4.84
N ASP A 421 19.62 16.82 4.17
CA ASP A 421 18.73 15.70 3.86
C ASP A 421 18.76 14.58 4.92
N LEU A 422 17.64 13.86 4.98
CA LEU A 422 17.47 12.67 5.80
C LEU A 422 16.99 11.52 4.93
N ILE A 423 17.88 10.58 4.59
CA ILE A 423 17.62 9.54 3.60
C ILE A 423 17.76 8.16 4.24
N CYS A 424 16.75 7.32 4.07
CA CYS A 424 16.78 5.91 4.44
C CYS A 424 16.53 5.08 3.17
N GLY A 425 17.51 4.30 2.71
CA GLY A 425 17.41 3.41 1.56
C GLY A 425 16.33 2.37 1.81
N GLY A 426 16.51 1.53 2.82
CA GLY A 426 15.56 0.50 3.16
C GLY A 426 16.18 -0.87 2.92
N ALA A 427 15.40 -1.84 2.43
CA ALA A 427 15.89 -3.18 2.16
C ALA A 427 16.24 -3.35 0.68
N GLY A 428 17.47 -3.76 0.36
CA GLY A 428 17.91 -3.97 -1.01
C GLY A 428 19.32 -3.44 -1.21
N HIS A 429 19.82 -3.41 -2.45
CA HIS A 429 21.14 -2.89 -2.78
C HIS A 429 21.04 -1.45 -3.25
N ASP A 430 21.05 -0.52 -2.31
CA ASP A 430 20.72 0.87 -2.57
C ASP A 430 21.95 1.68 -3.01
N THR A 431 21.72 2.66 -3.88
CA THR A 431 22.70 3.69 -4.22
C THR A 431 22.16 5.05 -3.81
N ILE A 432 22.79 5.65 -2.81
CA ILE A 432 22.34 6.89 -2.17
C ILE A 432 23.41 7.96 -2.31
N TRP A 433 23.00 9.12 -2.85
CA TRP A 433 23.81 10.34 -2.85
C TRP A 433 23.06 11.42 -2.07
N GLY A 434 23.65 11.92 -0.97
CA GLY A 434 23.13 13.08 -0.23
C GLY A 434 23.25 14.33 -1.10
N GLY A 435 24.48 14.78 -1.31
CA GLY A 435 24.82 15.93 -2.14
C GLY A 435 25.43 17.04 -1.28
N PRO A 436 25.30 18.33 -1.65
CA PRO A 436 25.78 19.41 -0.79
C PRO A 436 24.82 19.64 0.39
N GLY A 437 25.31 19.54 1.62
CA GLY A 437 24.44 19.51 2.79
C GLY A 437 25.12 19.10 4.08
N HIS A 438 24.38 19.10 5.19
CA HIS A 438 24.67 18.24 6.34
C HIS A 438 23.69 17.07 6.32
N ASP A 439 24.05 16.02 5.61
CA ASP A 439 23.16 14.91 5.30
C ASP A 439 23.25 13.78 6.32
N HIS A 440 22.16 13.04 6.47
CA HIS A 440 22.17 11.78 7.21
C HIS A 440 21.58 10.66 6.35
N LEU A 441 22.38 9.64 6.09
CA LEU A 441 22.08 8.56 5.17
C LEU A 441 22.13 7.22 5.91
N TRP A 442 21.08 6.41 5.77
CA TRP A 442 21.03 5.01 6.17
C TRP A 442 20.84 4.16 4.92
N GLY A 443 21.73 3.18 4.70
CA GLY A 443 21.58 2.18 3.65
C GLY A 443 20.44 1.24 4.00
N GLY A 444 20.64 0.47 5.06
CA GLY A 444 19.67 -0.49 5.56
C GLY A 444 20.18 -1.91 5.37
N PRO A 445 19.29 -2.92 5.29
CA PRO A 445 19.73 -4.26 4.94
C PRO A 445 20.07 -4.40 3.45
N GLY A 446 21.29 -4.80 3.15
CA GLY A 446 21.79 -5.08 1.82
C GLY A 446 23.20 -4.51 1.62
N ASN A 447 23.78 -4.76 0.45
CA ASN A 447 25.10 -4.19 0.10
C ASN A 447 24.92 -2.83 -0.58
N ASP A 448 25.13 -1.76 0.16
CA ASP A 448 24.76 -0.42 -0.26
C ASP A 448 25.97 0.42 -0.72
N LEU A 449 25.67 1.46 -1.49
CA LEU A 449 26.62 2.50 -1.90
C LEU A 449 26.11 3.87 -1.44
N LEU A 450 26.76 4.42 -0.42
CA LEU A 450 26.41 5.72 0.17
C LEU A 450 27.50 6.75 -0.13
N SER A 451 27.09 7.95 -0.52
CA SER A 451 27.96 9.12 -0.66
C SER A 451 27.31 10.31 0.05
N GLY A 452 27.99 10.87 1.05
CA GLY A 452 27.56 12.08 1.77
C GLY A 452 27.50 13.27 0.82
N GLY A 453 28.64 13.60 0.23
CA GLY A 453 28.73 14.70 -0.72
C GLY A 453 29.61 15.79 -0.14
N ALA A 454 29.10 17.03 -0.04
CA ALA A 454 29.91 18.14 0.47
C ALA A 454 29.26 18.77 1.69
N GLY A 455 30.03 18.92 2.76
CA GLY A 455 29.55 19.35 4.06
C GLY A 455 29.72 18.21 5.08
N PRO A 456 29.38 18.43 6.36
CA PRO A 456 29.60 17.43 7.39
C PRO A 456 28.46 16.41 7.39
N ASP A 457 28.73 15.17 6.99
CA ASP A 457 27.70 14.16 6.76
C ASP A 457 27.75 13.02 7.78
N ARG A 458 26.65 12.27 7.87
CA ARG A 458 26.55 11.05 8.68
C ARG A 458 26.01 9.88 7.86
N LEU A 459 26.82 8.84 7.69
CA LEU A 459 26.49 7.69 6.87
C LEU A 459 26.47 6.42 7.72
N TYR A 460 25.43 5.60 7.55
CA TYR A 460 25.27 4.30 8.19
C TYR A 460 25.00 3.26 7.10
N GLY A 461 25.91 2.29 6.91
CA GLY A 461 25.70 1.17 5.98
C GLY A 461 24.60 0.24 6.50
N GLU A 462 24.70 -0.13 7.76
CA GLU A 462 23.86 -1.10 8.46
C GLU A 462 24.22 -2.56 8.13
N GLU A 463 23.33 -3.41 7.63
CA GLU A 463 23.63 -4.85 7.47
C GLU A 463 24.01 -5.16 6.02
N GLY A 464 25.28 -5.52 5.75
CA GLY A 464 25.72 -5.93 4.42
C GLY A 464 27.16 -5.55 4.14
N ASP A 465 27.67 -5.88 2.95
CA ASP A 465 29.01 -5.48 2.52
C ASP A 465 28.96 -4.09 1.84
N ASP A 466 29.10 -3.02 2.62
CA ASP A 466 28.77 -1.66 2.20
C ASP A 466 29.95 -0.85 1.65
N ARG A 467 29.63 0.22 0.91
CA ARG A 467 30.60 1.23 0.45
C ARG A 467 30.13 2.62 0.84
N LEU A 468 30.87 3.27 1.74
CA LEU A 468 30.56 4.60 2.24
C LEU A 468 31.66 5.58 1.85
N GLY A 469 31.28 6.73 1.28
CA GLY A 469 32.15 7.87 1.03
C GLY A 469 31.61 9.13 1.69
N GLY A 470 32.39 9.78 2.55
CA GLY A 470 32.02 11.05 3.19
C GLY A 470 32.02 12.18 2.17
N GLY A 471 33.21 12.55 1.70
CA GLY A 471 33.40 13.58 0.70
C GLY A 471 34.20 14.73 1.30
N PRO A 472 34.07 15.98 0.80
CA PRO A 472 34.66 17.13 1.49
C PRO A 472 33.79 17.55 2.69
N GLY A 473 34.32 17.46 3.91
CA GLY A 473 33.57 17.73 5.13
C GLY A 473 34.20 17.01 6.32
N ASP A 474 33.76 17.37 7.53
CA ASP A 474 34.12 16.58 8.72
C ASP A 474 33.01 15.53 8.92
N ASP A 475 33.24 14.30 8.43
CA ASP A 475 32.19 13.30 8.27
C ASP A 475 32.21 12.22 9.35
N ALA A 476 31.09 11.53 9.53
CA ALA A 476 31.00 10.34 10.38
C ALA A 476 30.38 9.16 9.63
N LEU A 477 31.20 8.13 9.40
CA LEU A 477 30.85 6.92 8.64
C LEU A 477 30.82 5.71 9.56
N PHE A 478 29.74 4.94 9.50
CA PHE A 478 29.51 3.72 10.26
C PHE A 478 29.17 2.59 9.29
N GLY A 479 30.03 1.57 9.17
CA GLY A 479 29.78 0.42 8.27
C GLY A 479 28.63 -0.43 8.78
N GLY A 480 28.83 -1.10 9.91
CA GLY A 480 27.87 -2.03 10.49
C GLY A 480 28.40 -3.46 10.38
N PRO A 481 27.54 -4.49 10.47
CA PRO A 481 27.95 -5.86 10.21
C PRO A 481 28.15 -6.14 8.72
N GLY A 482 29.32 -6.65 8.34
CA GLY A 482 29.63 -7.04 6.95
C GLY A 482 31.10 -6.83 6.62
N ASN A 483 31.49 -6.85 5.35
CA ASN A 483 32.84 -6.47 4.93
C ASN A 483 32.77 -5.12 4.21
N ASP A 484 32.97 -4.05 4.97
CA ASP A 484 32.68 -2.70 4.53
C ASP A 484 33.90 -1.99 3.96
N THR A 485 33.66 -1.02 3.07
CA THR A 485 34.66 -0.08 2.60
C THR A 485 34.23 1.35 2.92
N LEU A 486 34.97 2.02 3.82
CA LEU A 486 34.70 3.38 4.25
C LEU A 486 35.83 4.31 3.77
N SER A 487 35.46 5.47 3.22
CA SER A 487 36.39 6.51 2.78
C SER A 487 35.94 7.88 3.27
N GLY A 488 36.68 8.50 4.18
CA GLY A 488 36.37 9.85 4.70
C GLY A 488 36.54 10.93 3.62
N HIS A 489 37.59 10.79 2.81
CA HIS A 489 38.01 11.72 1.77
C HIS A 489 38.70 12.97 2.31
N GLY A 490 38.01 14.04 2.66
CA GLY A 490 38.69 15.27 3.03
C GLY A 490 38.01 16.07 4.13
N GLY A 491 38.70 16.23 5.25
CA GLY A 491 38.24 16.88 6.46
C GLY A 491 38.67 16.03 7.65
N ASP A 492 38.27 16.39 8.88
CA ASP A 492 38.63 15.60 10.05
C ASP A 492 37.53 14.56 10.33
N ASP A 493 37.74 13.32 9.86
CA ASP A 493 36.68 12.31 9.77
C ASP A 493 36.64 11.30 10.93
N LEU A 494 35.47 10.72 11.18
CA LEU A 494 35.27 9.54 12.04
C LEU A 494 34.80 8.35 11.20
N LEU A 495 35.61 7.30 11.12
CA LEU A 495 35.25 6.05 10.44
C LEU A 495 35.17 4.91 11.44
N VAL A 496 34.04 4.22 11.50
CA VAL A 496 33.78 3.10 12.40
C VAL A 496 33.28 1.93 11.58
N ALA A 497 34.07 0.86 11.52
CA ALA A 497 33.79 -0.28 10.65
C ALA A 497 32.58 -1.09 11.15
N GLY A 498 32.79 -1.91 12.17
CA GLY A 498 31.81 -2.83 12.73
C GLY A 498 32.41 -4.23 12.71
N PRO A 499 31.62 -5.30 12.97
CA PRO A 499 32.08 -6.67 12.81
C PRO A 499 32.28 -7.02 11.33
N GLY A 500 33.45 -7.55 10.96
CA GLY A 500 33.77 -7.62 9.54
C GLY A 500 35.21 -7.92 9.19
N ASN A 501 35.51 -7.93 7.88
CA ASN A 501 36.87 -7.69 7.41
C ASN A 501 36.85 -6.41 6.58
N ASP A 502 37.12 -5.29 7.24
CA ASP A 502 36.77 -3.99 6.68
C ASP A 502 37.99 -3.26 6.10
N LEU A 503 37.72 -2.28 5.23
CA LEU A 503 38.71 -1.40 4.65
C LEU A 503 38.35 0.06 4.91
N LEU A 504 39.14 0.73 5.75
CA LEU A 504 38.92 2.12 6.13
C LEU A 504 40.04 3.00 5.55
N HIS A 505 39.67 4.08 4.88
CA HIS A 505 40.56 5.09 4.33
C HIS A 505 40.18 6.46 4.89
N GLY A 506 41.02 7.05 5.75
CA GLY A 506 40.76 8.38 6.33
C GLY A 506 40.69 9.43 5.23
N GLY A 507 41.81 9.61 4.54
CA GLY A 507 41.93 10.60 3.48
C GLY A 507 42.81 11.74 3.96
N THR A 508 42.44 12.97 3.62
CA THR A 508 43.18 14.15 4.09
C THR A 508 42.52 14.75 5.32
N GLY A 509 43.26 14.91 6.41
CA GLY A 509 42.73 15.53 7.62
C GLY A 509 43.40 14.96 8.85
N GLN A 510 42.75 15.09 10.00
CA GLN A 510 43.07 14.35 11.22
C GLN A 510 41.95 13.38 11.54
N ASP A 511 42.08 12.16 11.04
CA ASP A 511 41.00 11.19 11.06
C ASP A 511 41.07 10.26 12.27
N LEU A 512 39.92 9.74 12.67
CA LEU A 512 39.80 8.66 13.65
C LEU A 512 39.21 7.42 12.96
N LEU A 513 40.05 6.41 12.75
CA LEU A 513 39.67 5.13 12.16
C LEU A 513 39.55 4.08 13.25
N VAL A 514 38.38 3.46 13.36
CA VAL A 514 38.07 2.43 14.36
C VAL A 514 37.58 1.16 13.64
N GLY A 515 38.48 0.19 13.54
CA GLY A 515 38.11 -1.20 13.23
C GLY A 515 37.73 -1.96 14.50
N PHE A 516 37.17 -3.15 14.36
CA PHE A 516 36.80 -4.03 15.47
C PHE A 516 37.56 -5.35 15.43
N ASP A 517 37.85 -5.86 14.23
CA ASP A 517 38.44 -7.16 14.00
C ASP A 517 39.90 -7.02 13.54
N ALA A 518 40.74 -7.99 13.91
CA ALA A 518 42.17 -7.95 13.56
C ALA A 518 42.43 -8.09 12.05
N ALA A 519 41.41 -8.43 11.26
CA ALA A 519 41.48 -8.53 9.82
C ALA A 519 41.25 -7.18 9.11
N ASP A 520 40.77 -6.17 9.84
CA ASP A 520 40.48 -4.85 9.29
C ASP A 520 41.75 -4.14 8.85
N ARG A 521 41.65 -3.45 7.71
CA ARG A 521 42.72 -2.65 7.14
C ARG A 521 42.40 -1.16 7.26
N LEU A 522 43.21 -0.45 8.05
CA LEU A 522 43.02 0.96 8.36
C LEU A 522 44.14 1.78 7.74
N LEU A 523 43.80 2.54 6.69
CA LEU A 523 44.70 3.40 5.93
C LEU A 523 44.46 4.86 6.30
N GLY A 524 45.35 5.39 7.14
CA GLY A 524 45.35 6.79 7.56
C GLY A 524 46.62 7.52 7.15
N ASP A 525 46.51 8.82 6.98
CA ASP A 525 47.59 9.76 6.71
C ASP A 525 48.31 10.22 8.01
N PRO A 526 49.43 10.96 7.90
CA PRO A 526 50.14 11.47 9.07
C PRO A 526 49.33 12.48 9.88
N GLY A 527 48.80 12.04 11.02
CA GLY A 527 47.92 12.85 11.88
C GLY A 527 46.79 12.00 12.46
N ASP A 528 46.46 10.93 11.75
CA ASP A 528 45.33 10.07 12.06
C ASP A 528 45.58 9.17 13.27
N SER A 529 44.47 8.78 13.89
CA SER A 529 44.41 7.86 15.00
C SER A 529 43.70 6.58 14.59
N CYS A 530 44.42 5.46 14.55
CA CYS A 530 43.85 4.15 14.24
C CYS A 530 43.64 3.30 15.50
N ARG A 531 42.51 2.58 15.56
CA ARG A 531 42.15 1.68 16.65
C ARG A 531 41.58 0.38 16.12
N TRP A 532 42.01 -0.73 16.71
CA TRP A 532 41.36 -2.04 16.56
C TRP A 532 40.69 -2.36 17.90
N ALA A 533 39.36 -2.30 17.94
CA ALA A 533 38.57 -2.34 19.15
C ALA A 533 39.12 -1.36 20.23
N ALA A 534 39.49 -1.85 21.41
CA ALA A 534 40.01 -1.03 22.50
C ALA A 534 41.51 -0.71 22.41
N VAL A 535 42.22 -1.15 21.36
CA VAL A 535 43.68 -1.03 21.25
C VAL A 535 44.04 0.03 20.22
N ALA A 536 44.72 1.09 20.67
CA ALA A 536 45.29 2.10 19.78
C ALA A 536 46.58 1.58 19.12
N ALA A 537 46.73 1.85 17.82
CA ALA A 537 47.92 1.52 17.05
C ALA A 537 48.15 2.53 15.91
N ALA A 538 49.32 2.46 15.26
CA ALA A 538 49.62 3.33 14.13
C ALA A 538 48.82 2.89 12.90
N CYS A 539 48.35 3.86 12.11
CA CYS A 539 47.75 3.62 10.80
C CYS A 539 48.80 3.03 9.83
N GLY A 540 48.42 2.08 8.97
CA GLY A 540 49.37 1.34 8.13
C GLY A 540 48.76 0.54 6.99
#